data_AF-Q44197-F1
#
_entry.id   AF-Q44197-F1
#
_cell.length_a   1.000
_cell.length_b   1.000
_cell.length_c   1.000
_cell.angle_alpha   90.00
_cell.angle_beta   90.00
_cell.angle_gamma   90.00
#
_symmetry.space_group_name_H-M   'P 1'
#
loop_
_entity.id
_entity.type
_entity.pdbx_description
1 polymer ?
#
loop_
_entity_poly.entity_id
_entity_poly.type
_entity_poly.pdbx_seq_one_letter_code
_entity_poly.pdbx_strand_id
1 'polypeptide(L)'
;MADELEHQLQTISLITVLGLDVKAELEAALLDYRDDLDIWKSHGYPVADLDQTVTVDKLLYMYMDAATADWCVKNRCLPFNSSNSAAKVTSLPPYLAGVTSAEACEKLNSIADGSAAPQSRGPPCYFVAFPPSSCFEKNGEISVRTVGGECNAFDVFTRQRQPQDQSDMFFKYEEIVCAGKSVF
;
A
#
# COMPACT_ATOMS: atom_id res chain seq x y z
N MET A 1 -8.50 12.13 27.58
CA MET A 1 -7.30 12.63 26.86
C MET A 1 -6.65 11.55 26.00
N ALA A 2 -6.61 10.27 26.38
CA ALA A 2 -6.26 9.19 25.43
C ALA A 2 -7.41 8.90 24.45
N ASP A 3 -8.65 8.89 24.95
CA ASP A 3 -9.85 8.56 24.17
C ASP A 3 -10.24 9.63 23.11
N GLU A 4 -9.78 10.88 23.25
CA GLU A 4 -9.94 11.92 22.21
C GLU A 4 -8.91 11.80 21.08
N LEU A 5 -7.78 11.13 21.34
CA LEU A 5 -6.68 10.99 20.40
C LEU A 5 -6.87 9.77 19.47
N GLU A 6 -7.46 8.68 19.98
CA GLU A 6 -7.92 7.56 19.14
C GLU A 6 -8.98 8.00 18.13
N HIS A 7 -9.73 9.07 18.42
CA HIS A 7 -10.73 9.62 17.51
C HIS A 7 -10.12 10.50 16.39
N GLN A 8 -8.90 11.02 16.56
CA GLN A 8 -8.19 11.76 15.53
C GLN A 8 -7.36 10.86 14.59
N LEU A 9 -7.16 9.59 14.98
CA LEU A 9 -6.57 8.55 14.14
C LEU A 9 -7.60 7.86 13.24
N GLN A 10 -8.63 8.57 12.80
CA GLN A 10 -9.36 8.10 11.61
C GLN A 10 -8.42 8.27 10.42
N THR A 11 -7.59 7.25 10.19
CA THR A 11 -7.05 6.99 8.86
C THR A 11 -8.22 7.15 7.91
N ILE A 12 -8.08 8.06 6.96
CA ILE A 12 -9.09 8.25 5.92
C ILE A 12 -9.21 6.90 5.22
N SER A 13 -10.23 6.14 5.62
CA SER A 13 -10.52 4.83 5.06
C SER A 13 -11.22 5.08 3.74
N LEU A 14 -10.43 5.28 2.68
CA LEU A 14 -10.91 5.34 1.30
C LEU A 14 -11.44 3.98 0.80
N ILE A 15 -11.61 2.99 1.67
CA ILE A 15 -12.25 1.69 1.38
C ILE A 15 -13.68 1.89 0.87
N THR A 16 -14.27 3.05 1.19
CA THR A 16 -15.57 3.48 0.70
C THR A 16 -15.54 4.29 -0.60
N VAL A 17 -14.36 4.74 -1.07
CA VAL A 17 -14.23 5.54 -2.30
C VAL A 17 -14.02 4.61 -3.50
N LEU A 18 -15.14 4.36 -4.18
CA LEU A 18 -15.26 3.59 -5.41
C LEU A 18 -15.49 4.56 -6.57
N GLY A 19 -14.61 4.64 -7.57
CA GLY A 19 -14.89 5.49 -8.73
C GLY A 19 -13.80 5.60 -9.80
N LEU A 20 -14.21 6.10 -10.97
CA LEU A 20 -13.46 6.24 -12.24
C LEU A 20 -12.21 7.15 -12.18
N ASP A 21 -11.84 7.67 -11.02
CA ASP A 21 -10.76 8.65 -10.85
C ASP A 21 -9.80 8.28 -9.71
N VAL A 22 -9.43 6.99 -9.61
CA VAL A 22 -8.53 6.44 -8.57
C VAL A 22 -7.25 7.28 -8.42
N LYS A 23 -6.74 7.89 -9.50
CA LYS A 23 -5.58 8.79 -9.43
C LYS A 23 -5.89 10.09 -8.70
N ALA A 24 -6.98 10.78 -9.05
CA ALA A 24 -7.36 12.04 -8.39
C ALA A 24 -7.67 11.83 -6.89
N GLU A 25 -8.32 10.72 -6.55
CA GLU A 25 -8.60 10.36 -5.15
C GLU A 25 -7.31 10.05 -4.37
N LEU A 26 -6.33 9.40 -5.01
CA LEU A 26 -5.00 9.23 -4.42
C LEU A 26 -4.27 10.57 -4.23
N GLU A 27 -4.42 11.51 -5.16
CA GLU A 27 -3.82 12.85 -5.06
C GLU A 27 -4.44 13.63 -3.90
N ALA A 28 -5.77 13.59 -3.76
CA ALA A 28 -6.49 14.20 -2.65
C ALA A 28 -6.10 13.57 -1.31
N ALA A 29 -6.09 12.24 -1.21
CA ALA A 29 -5.73 11.55 0.03
C ALA A 29 -4.28 11.79 0.45
N LEU A 30 -3.37 11.93 -0.52
CA LEU A 30 -1.98 12.26 -0.23
C LEU A 30 -1.83 13.71 0.25
N LEU A 31 -2.67 14.64 -0.24
CA LEU A 31 -2.72 16.01 0.28
C LEU A 31 -3.26 16.02 1.72
N ASP A 32 -4.39 15.37 1.99
CA ASP A 32 -4.96 15.28 3.33
C ASP A 32 -3.96 14.65 4.32
N TYR A 33 -3.29 13.58 3.92
CA TYR A 33 -2.25 12.94 4.72
C TYR A 33 -1.09 13.90 5.05
N ARG A 34 -0.69 14.77 4.12
CA ARG A 34 0.38 15.76 4.38
C ARG A 34 -0.07 16.82 5.37
N ASP A 35 -1.31 17.30 5.24
CA ASP A 35 -1.88 18.27 6.18
C ASP A 35 -1.95 17.66 7.59
N ASP A 36 -2.37 16.40 7.72
CA ASP A 36 -2.35 15.65 8.98
C ASP A 36 -0.93 15.53 9.56
N LEU A 37 0.07 15.20 8.72
CA LEU A 37 1.46 15.12 9.16
C LEU A 37 2.01 16.45 9.68
N ASP A 38 1.68 17.57 9.03
CA ASP A 38 2.11 18.90 9.47
C ASP A 38 1.46 19.27 10.82
N ILE A 39 0.19 18.88 11.02
CA ILE A 39 -0.49 18.99 12.31
C ILE A 39 0.26 18.15 13.35
N TRP A 40 0.58 16.88 13.08
CA TRP A 40 1.28 16.01 14.03
C TRP A 40 2.66 16.54 14.42
N LYS A 41 3.43 17.05 13.45
CA LYS A 41 4.72 17.72 13.70
C LYS A 41 4.56 18.93 14.62
N SER A 42 3.55 19.76 14.38
CA SER A 42 3.29 20.95 15.22
C SER A 42 2.94 20.60 16.68
N HIS A 43 2.40 19.40 16.91
CA HIS A 43 2.08 18.89 18.25
C HIS A 43 3.21 18.05 18.88
N GLY A 44 4.38 17.97 18.23
CA GLY A 44 5.57 17.31 18.77
C GLY A 44 5.55 15.78 18.68
N TYR A 45 4.70 15.20 17.83
CA TYR A 45 4.71 13.76 17.60
C TYR A 45 5.90 13.36 16.72
N PRO A 46 6.56 12.22 17.01
CA PRO A 46 7.61 11.69 16.15
C PRO A 46 6.99 11.20 14.85
N VAL A 47 7.06 12.03 13.81
CA VAL A 47 6.75 11.63 12.44
C VAL A 47 8.04 11.06 11.84
N ALA A 48 7.99 9.83 11.32
CA ALA A 48 9.12 9.25 10.59
C ALA A 48 9.59 10.22 9.48
N ASP A 49 10.87 10.19 9.11
CA ASP A 49 11.45 10.98 8.02
C ASP A 49 10.80 10.61 6.67
N LEU A 50 9.57 11.05 6.48
CA LEU A 50 8.78 10.84 5.28
C LEU A 50 9.04 12.01 4.36
N ASP A 51 9.44 11.68 3.14
CA ASP A 51 9.62 12.65 2.08
C ASP A 51 8.25 13.24 1.69
N GLN A 52 7.95 14.43 2.23
CA GLN A 52 6.72 15.18 1.93
C GLN A 52 6.63 15.61 0.46
N THR A 53 7.71 15.45 -0.32
CA THR A 53 7.71 15.75 -1.77
C THR A 53 7.26 14.57 -2.63
N VAL A 54 7.00 13.39 -2.03
CA VAL A 54 6.52 12.19 -2.73
C VAL A 54 5.21 12.51 -3.44
N THR A 55 5.19 12.42 -4.76
CA THR A 55 3.96 12.52 -5.56
C THR A 55 3.25 11.16 -5.64
N VAL A 56 2.00 11.14 -6.11
CA VAL A 56 1.23 9.89 -6.27
C VAL A 56 1.95 8.88 -7.16
N ASP A 57 2.66 9.34 -8.19
CA ASP A 57 3.44 8.48 -9.09
C ASP A 57 4.67 7.83 -8.41
N LYS A 58 5.01 8.24 -7.18
CA LYS A 58 6.07 7.67 -6.35
C LYS A 58 5.54 6.85 -5.16
N LEU A 59 4.23 6.73 -4.99
CA LEU A 59 3.66 5.88 -3.95
C LEU A 59 3.99 4.41 -4.22
N LEU A 60 4.09 3.65 -3.14
CA LEU A 60 4.18 2.20 -3.16
C LEU A 60 2.84 1.61 -2.82
N TYR A 61 2.57 0.45 -3.42
CA TYR A 61 1.30 -0.24 -3.32
C TYR A 61 1.53 -1.68 -2.88
N MET A 62 0.75 -2.13 -1.90
CA MET A 62 0.59 -3.55 -1.61
C MET A 62 -0.81 -3.97 -2.02
N TYR A 63 -0.89 -4.98 -2.90
CA TYR A 63 -2.17 -5.50 -3.40
C TYR A 63 -2.63 -6.71 -2.61
N MET A 64 -3.92 -6.77 -2.32
CA MET A 64 -4.55 -7.75 -1.44
C MET A 64 -6.07 -7.83 -1.70
N ASP A 65 -6.77 -8.64 -0.92
CA ASP A 65 -8.23 -8.65 -0.91
C ASP A 65 -8.80 -7.49 -0.07
N ALA A 66 -10.10 -7.24 -0.21
CA ALA A 66 -10.80 -6.14 0.46
C ALA A 66 -10.70 -6.20 1.98
N ALA A 67 -10.85 -7.38 2.58
CA ALA A 67 -10.89 -7.52 4.03
C ALA A 67 -9.51 -7.27 4.64
N THR A 68 -8.46 -7.76 3.99
CA THR A 68 -7.08 -7.48 4.42
C THR A 68 -6.75 -5.99 4.28
N ALA A 69 -7.18 -5.32 3.20
CA ALA A 69 -6.97 -3.87 3.03
C ALA A 69 -7.65 -3.06 4.15
N ASP A 70 -8.89 -3.42 4.51
CA ASP A 70 -9.62 -2.84 5.64
C ASP A 70 -8.95 -3.06 6.98
N TRP A 71 -8.47 -4.27 7.19
CA TRP A 71 -7.72 -4.60 8.38
C TRP A 71 -6.40 -3.81 8.48
N CYS A 72 -5.67 -3.63 7.38
CA CYS A 72 -4.42 -2.86 7.34
C CYS A 72 -4.64 -1.40 7.77
N VAL A 73 -5.67 -0.75 7.22
CA VAL A 73 -6.01 0.65 7.55
C VAL A 73 -6.40 0.78 9.01
N LYS A 74 -7.34 -0.05 9.50
CA LYS A 74 -7.84 0.01 10.88
C LYS A 74 -6.77 -0.27 11.93
N ASN A 75 -5.86 -1.18 11.64
CA ASN A 75 -4.84 -1.62 12.60
C ASN A 75 -3.47 -0.99 12.35
N ARG A 76 -3.34 -0.10 11.36
CA ARG A 76 -2.08 0.56 10.98
C ARG A 76 -0.94 -0.44 10.84
N CYS A 77 -1.12 -1.41 9.96
CA CYS A 77 -0.16 -2.51 9.78
C CYS A 77 -0.16 -3.03 8.34
N LEU A 78 0.92 -3.71 7.97
CA LEU A 78 1.06 -4.39 6.68
C LEU A 78 1.35 -5.88 6.88
N PRO A 79 0.67 -6.77 6.14
CA PRO A 79 0.89 -8.21 6.25
C PRO A 79 2.17 -8.63 5.53
N PHE A 80 2.73 -9.76 5.96
CA PHE A 80 3.69 -10.49 5.15
C PHE A 80 2.93 -11.28 4.07
N ASN A 81 3.33 -11.07 2.81
CA ASN A 81 2.72 -11.67 1.62
C ASN A 81 3.71 -12.55 0.84
N SER A 82 4.78 -13.01 1.50
CA SER A 82 5.76 -13.96 0.96
C SER A 82 6.08 -15.01 2.01
N SER A 83 6.36 -16.23 1.56
CA SER A 83 6.65 -17.42 2.40
C SER A 83 7.81 -17.24 3.38
N ASN A 84 8.72 -16.30 3.11
CA ASN A 84 9.86 -15.98 3.99
C ASN A 84 9.53 -14.93 5.06
N SER A 85 8.25 -14.72 5.40
CA SER A 85 7.82 -13.64 6.31
C SER A 85 8.28 -12.27 5.82
N ALA A 86 8.14 -12.02 4.52
CA ALA A 86 8.51 -10.76 3.89
C ALA A 86 7.27 -10.03 3.37
N ALA A 87 7.32 -8.71 3.39
CA ALA A 87 6.32 -7.85 2.80
C ALA A 87 6.86 -7.30 1.48
N LYS A 88 6.21 -7.66 0.38
CA LYS A 88 6.55 -7.26 -0.97
C LYS A 88 5.53 -6.26 -1.50
N VAL A 89 6.04 -5.16 -2.03
CA VAL A 89 5.25 -3.99 -2.45
C VAL A 89 5.80 -3.52 -3.80
N THR A 90 5.02 -2.78 -4.56
CA THR A 90 5.39 -2.39 -5.93
C THR A 90 5.04 -0.95 -6.23
N SER A 91 5.75 -0.37 -7.20
CA SER A 91 5.43 0.92 -7.80
C SER A 91 4.34 0.83 -8.89
N LEU A 92 3.82 -0.37 -9.20
CA LEU A 92 2.71 -0.54 -10.15
C LEU A 92 1.47 0.24 -9.65
N PRO A 93 1.02 1.30 -10.33
CA PRO A 93 -0.09 2.09 -9.85
C PRO A 93 -1.44 1.41 -10.12
N PRO A 94 -2.43 1.52 -9.21
CA PRO A 94 -3.72 0.85 -9.31
C PRO A 94 -4.66 1.47 -10.36
N TYR A 95 -4.24 2.58 -10.98
CA TYR A 95 -4.95 3.31 -12.02
C TYR A 95 -4.34 3.11 -13.41
N LEU A 96 -3.38 2.18 -13.58
CA LEU A 96 -2.75 1.93 -14.86
C LEU A 96 -3.76 1.39 -15.88
N ALA A 97 -4.13 2.24 -16.83
CA ALA A 97 -5.12 1.91 -17.84
C ALA A 97 -4.63 0.80 -18.78
N GLY A 98 -5.57 0.00 -19.27
CA GLY A 98 -5.30 -1.02 -20.27
C GLY A 98 -4.58 -2.28 -19.75
N VAL A 99 -4.40 -2.43 -18.44
CA VAL A 99 -3.97 -3.71 -17.84
C VAL A 99 -5.20 -4.55 -17.53
N THR A 100 -5.14 -5.84 -17.82
CA THR A 100 -6.24 -6.77 -17.49
C THR A 100 -6.06 -7.31 -16.07
N SER A 101 -7.15 -7.64 -15.38
CA SER A 101 -7.07 -8.26 -14.05
C SER A 101 -6.24 -9.54 -14.06
N ALA A 102 -6.30 -10.34 -15.14
CA ALA A 102 -5.53 -11.57 -15.28
C ALA A 102 -4.02 -11.31 -15.31
N GLU A 103 -3.56 -10.37 -16.14
CA GLU A 103 -2.16 -9.96 -16.21
C GLU A 103 -1.68 -9.40 -14.86
N ALA A 104 -2.44 -8.47 -14.27
CA ALA A 104 -2.10 -7.89 -12.97
C ALA A 104 -2.00 -8.97 -11.89
N CYS A 105 -2.99 -9.85 -11.78
CA CYS A 105 -2.99 -10.94 -10.82
C CYS A 105 -1.79 -11.87 -11.02
N GLU A 106 -1.45 -12.23 -12.26
CA GLU A 106 -0.30 -13.07 -12.56
C GLU A 106 1.00 -12.43 -12.05
N LYS A 107 1.25 -11.17 -12.40
CA LYS A 107 2.48 -10.47 -12.00
C LYS A 107 2.55 -10.21 -10.50
N LEU A 108 1.44 -9.81 -9.88
CA LEU A 108 1.37 -9.60 -8.44
C LEU A 108 1.57 -10.92 -7.66
N ASN A 109 1.01 -12.03 -8.13
CA ASN A 109 1.25 -13.34 -7.51
C ASN A 109 2.69 -13.81 -7.69
N SER A 110 3.35 -13.46 -8.81
CA SER A 110 4.75 -13.82 -9.04
C SER A 110 5.71 -13.13 -8.06
N ILE A 111 5.40 -11.92 -7.59
CA ILE A 111 6.22 -11.26 -6.58
C ILE A 111 5.96 -11.86 -5.21
N ALA A 112 4.71 -12.21 -4.87
CA ALA A 112 4.34 -12.80 -3.58
C ALA A 112 4.85 -14.26 -3.40
N ASP A 113 5.67 -14.77 -4.32
CA ASP A 113 6.13 -16.17 -4.37
C ASP A 113 4.95 -17.17 -4.34
N GLY A 114 3.78 -16.78 -4.87
CA GLY A 114 2.53 -17.54 -4.82
C GLY A 114 1.91 -17.66 -3.42
N SER A 115 2.49 -17.02 -2.40
CA SER A 115 1.93 -16.99 -1.05
C SER A 115 0.91 -15.87 -0.97
N ALA A 116 -0.38 -16.23 -0.91
CA ALA A 116 -1.37 -15.26 -0.47
C ALA A 116 -0.99 -14.80 0.94
N ALA A 117 -1.17 -13.50 1.25
CA ALA A 117 -1.21 -13.08 2.64
C ALA A 117 -2.14 -14.05 3.39
N PRO A 118 -1.83 -14.51 4.62
CA PRO A 118 -2.56 -15.61 5.28
C PRO A 118 -4.09 -15.44 5.36
N GLN A 119 -4.57 -14.21 5.16
CA GLN A 119 -5.98 -13.81 5.21
C GLN A 119 -6.61 -13.57 3.82
N SER A 120 -5.84 -13.58 2.73
CA SER A 120 -6.33 -13.31 1.38
C SER A 120 -7.04 -14.51 0.78
N ARG A 121 -8.33 -14.31 0.45
CA ARG A 121 -9.25 -15.32 -0.10
C ARG A 121 -9.70 -15.02 -1.53
N GLY A 122 -9.14 -14.00 -2.19
CA GLY A 122 -9.60 -13.52 -3.49
C GLY A 122 -8.48 -12.90 -4.34
N PRO A 123 -8.76 -12.56 -5.60
CA PRO A 123 -7.80 -11.89 -6.46
C PRO A 123 -7.35 -10.55 -5.85
N PRO A 124 -6.08 -10.16 -6.01
CA PRO A 124 -5.52 -8.92 -5.45
C PRO A 124 -6.04 -7.67 -6.18
N CYS A 125 -7.33 -7.40 -6.05
CA CYS A 125 -8.02 -6.28 -6.68
C CYS A 125 -8.07 -5.03 -5.79
N TYR A 126 -7.66 -5.13 -4.53
CA TYR A 126 -7.59 -4.03 -3.60
C TYR A 126 -6.13 -3.71 -3.29
N PHE A 127 -5.87 -2.49 -2.84
CA PHE A 127 -4.54 -2.05 -2.49
C PHE A 127 -4.55 -1.20 -1.23
N VAL A 128 -3.40 -1.11 -0.60
CA VAL A 128 -3.04 -0.03 0.33
C VAL A 128 -1.89 0.76 -0.30
N ALA A 129 -1.95 2.09 -0.17
CA ALA A 129 -0.96 3.01 -0.71
C ALA A 129 -0.24 3.76 0.41
N PHE A 130 1.06 3.96 0.24
CA PHE A 130 1.90 4.64 1.21
C PHE A 130 3.16 5.22 0.54
N PRO A 131 3.76 6.28 1.10
CA PRO A 131 5.03 6.80 0.63
C PRO A 131 6.16 5.77 0.85
N PRO A 132 7.19 5.76 -0.01
CA PRO A 132 8.39 4.97 0.22
C PRO A 132 9.02 5.29 1.59
N SER A 133 9.47 4.26 2.29
CA SER A 133 10.21 4.39 3.54
C SER A 133 11.48 3.54 3.51
N SER A 134 12.44 3.87 4.37
CA SER A 134 13.74 3.19 4.43
C SER A 134 13.68 1.71 4.82
N CYS A 135 12.53 1.23 5.31
CA CYS A 135 12.36 -0.19 5.63
C CYS A 135 12.10 -1.07 4.41
N PHE A 136 11.86 -0.48 3.23
CA PHE A 136 11.65 -1.20 1.98
C PHE A 136 12.86 -1.08 1.06
N GLU A 137 13.50 -2.19 0.75
CA GLU A 137 14.63 -2.25 -0.16
C GLU A 137 14.18 -2.69 -1.56
N LYS A 138 14.57 -1.96 -2.62
CA LYS A 138 14.34 -2.40 -4.00
C LYS A 138 15.10 -3.70 -4.25
N ASN A 139 14.39 -4.75 -4.66
CA ASN A 139 15.00 -6.06 -4.88
C ASN A 139 14.54 -6.76 -6.16
N GLY A 140 13.72 -6.11 -6.98
CA GLY A 140 13.30 -6.66 -8.27
C GLY A 140 12.42 -5.70 -9.04
N GLU A 141 11.90 -6.20 -10.15
CA GLU A 141 10.97 -5.51 -11.04
C GLU A 141 9.95 -6.51 -11.58
N ILE A 142 8.73 -6.06 -11.85
CA ILE A 142 7.72 -6.77 -12.63
C ILE A 142 7.50 -6.04 -13.95
N SER A 143 7.24 -6.81 -15.00
CA SER A 143 6.82 -6.26 -16.29
C SER A 143 5.36 -6.59 -16.52
N VAL A 144 4.54 -5.56 -16.72
CA VAL A 144 3.10 -5.67 -16.92
C VAL A 144 2.76 -5.27 -18.35
N ARG A 145 2.00 -6.12 -19.05
CA ARG A 145 1.56 -5.87 -20.42
C ARG A 145 0.17 -5.24 -20.48
N THR A 146 0.04 -4.18 -21.26
CA THR A 146 -1.28 -3.58 -21.57
C THR A 146 -1.94 -4.29 -22.75
N VAL A 147 -3.26 -4.14 -22.90
CA VAL A 147 -4.04 -4.64 -24.05
C VAL A 147 -3.53 -4.07 -25.37
N GLY A 148 -2.92 -2.88 -25.36
CA GLY A 148 -2.25 -2.28 -26.52
C GLY A 148 -0.92 -2.95 -26.91
N GLY A 149 -0.43 -3.91 -26.10
CA GLY A 149 0.83 -4.62 -26.31
C GLY A 149 2.05 -3.93 -25.71
N GLU A 150 1.88 -2.76 -25.10
CA GLU A 150 2.96 -2.06 -24.39
C GLU A 150 3.34 -2.84 -23.13
N CYS A 151 4.62 -2.88 -22.81
CA CYS A 151 5.15 -3.58 -21.64
C CYS A 151 5.90 -2.58 -20.78
N ASN A 152 5.40 -2.33 -19.57
CA ASN A 152 5.98 -1.37 -18.63
C ASN A 152 6.58 -2.10 -17.44
N ALA A 153 7.77 -1.67 -17.01
CA ALA A 153 8.45 -2.22 -15.85
C ALA A 153 8.12 -1.40 -14.60
N PHE A 154 7.92 -2.09 -13.48
CA PHE A 154 7.61 -1.51 -12.18
C PHE A 154 8.48 -2.15 -11.11
N ASP A 155 9.08 -1.30 -10.27
CA ASP A 155 9.92 -1.72 -9.17
C ASP A 155 9.14 -2.53 -8.14
N VAL A 156 9.84 -3.51 -7.55
CA VAL A 156 9.40 -4.32 -6.43
C VAL A 156 10.35 -4.06 -5.27
N PHE A 157 9.76 -3.78 -4.12
CA PHE A 157 10.48 -3.54 -2.88
C PHE A 157 10.08 -4.57 -1.86
N THR A 158 11.02 -4.92 -0.99
CA THR A 158 10.82 -5.90 0.05
C THR A 158 11.24 -5.36 1.39
N ARG A 159 10.42 -5.66 2.40
CA ARG A 159 10.75 -5.49 3.80
C ARG A 159 10.78 -6.85 4.46
N GLN A 160 11.96 -7.26 4.90
CA GLN A 160 12.15 -8.50 5.66
C GLN A 160 11.64 -8.34 7.08
N ARG A 161 11.12 -9.42 7.67
CA ARG A 161 10.82 -9.46 9.11
C ARG A 161 12.05 -9.10 9.93
N GLN A 162 11.85 -8.23 10.90
CA GLN A 162 12.86 -7.78 11.85
C GLN A 162 12.60 -8.39 13.23
N PRO A 163 13.63 -8.56 14.08
CA PRO A 163 13.46 -9.09 15.44
C PRO A 163 12.49 -8.30 16.32
N GLN A 164 12.32 -7.00 16.05
CA GLN A 164 11.38 -6.14 16.78
C GLN A 164 9.90 -6.32 16.37
N ASP A 165 9.63 -7.12 15.33
CA ASP A 165 8.25 -7.37 14.93
C ASP A 165 7.57 -8.32 15.90
N GLN A 166 6.47 -7.84 16.48
CA GLN A 166 5.69 -8.58 17.47
C GLN A 166 4.90 -9.77 16.88
N SER A 167 4.85 -9.88 15.55
CA SER A 167 4.05 -10.86 14.83
C SER A 167 4.86 -11.53 13.71
N ASP A 168 4.53 -12.79 13.44
CA ASP A 168 5.04 -13.55 12.30
C ASP A 168 4.19 -13.35 11.03
N MET A 169 3.08 -12.60 11.14
CA MET A 169 2.12 -12.42 10.03
C MET A 169 2.06 -11.00 9.49
N PHE A 170 2.50 -10.01 10.26
CA PHE A 170 2.44 -8.59 9.90
C PHE A 170 3.42 -7.76 10.72
N PHE A 171 3.58 -6.50 10.35
CA PHE A 171 4.31 -5.50 11.12
C PHE A 171 3.52 -4.20 11.20
N LYS A 172 3.76 -3.42 12.25
CA LYS A 172 3.14 -2.11 12.43
C LYS A 172 3.67 -1.14 11.36
N TYR A 173 2.78 -0.39 10.74
CA TYR A 173 3.09 0.56 9.69
C TYR A 173 2.03 1.67 9.68
N GLU A 174 2.41 2.85 10.16
CA GLU A 174 1.46 3.95 10.42
C GLU A 174 1.23 4.81 9.16
N GLU A 175 2.16 4.75 8.22
CA GLU A 175 2.28 5.59 7.04
C GLU A 175 1.34 5.21 5.90
N ILE A 176 0.32 4.40 6.18
CA ILE A 176 -0.75 4.09 5.23
C ILE A 176 -1.53 5.37 4.93
N VAL A 177 -1.44 5.83 3.68
CA VAL A 177 -2.19 6.99 3.18
C VAL A 177 -3.63 6.59 2.98
N CYS A 178 -3.87 5.47 2.28
CA CYS A 178 -5.22 5.00 2.01
C CYS A 178 -5.27 3.53 1.58
N ALA A 179 -6.49 3.02 1.45
CA ALA A 179 -6.79 1.76 0.79
C ALA A 179 -7.87 1.97 -0.28
N GLY A 180 -7.82 1.20 -1.37
CA GLY A 180 -8.77 1.36 -2.47
C GLY A 180 -8.90 0.11 -3.34
N LYS A 181 -9.76 0.21 -4.35
CA LYS A 181 -9.92 -0.82 -5.37
C LYS A 181 -9.18 -0.42 -6.65
N SER A 182 -8.45 -1.35 -7.23
CA SER A 182 -7.77 -1.17 -8.51
C SER A 182 -8.72 -1.11 -9.71
N VAL A 183 -8.28 -0.47 -10.80
CA VAL A 183 -9.03 -0.37 -12.07
C VAL A 183 -8.82 -1.56 -13.02
N PHE A 184 -7.82 -2.42 -12.77
CA PHE A 184 -7.57 -3.61 -13.58
C PHE A 184 -8.49 -4.78 -13.25
#